data_AF-A0A7S0GJ49-F1
#
_entry.id   AF-A0A7S0GJ49-F1
#
_cell.length_a   1.000
_cell.length_b   1.000
_cell.length_c   1.000
_cell.angle_alpha   90.00
_cell.angle_beta   90.00
_cell.angle_gamma   90.00
#
_symmetry.space_group_name_H-M   'P 1'
#
loop_
_entity.id
_entity.type
_entity.pdbx_description
1 polymer ?
#
loop_
_entity_poly.entity_id
_entity_poly.type
_entity_poly.pdbx_seq_one_letter_code
_entity_poly.pdbx_strand_id
1 'polypeptide(L)'
;VIEIEDLLSLIWAAFLLLGMLVSLAWLLLRQFRLRKPPPTIERHSPLLSKRNTFIMLLVVQVTSNVLDPTSSKIMLDIAGNKKLLMGDIVFYTLITIASIYAVFVQSTSVNQSLFVPAMGAATVILNNLTGIIIWNDYRTVKSWSGYFLVLAMLLIGNLIMGLVSNGKGSCKILAYGGECNDAGHIETSGDVGDLNTELLAEYDDDQRRADTESIPKLFESEST
;
A
#
# COMPACT_ATOMS: atom_id res chain seq x y z
N VAL A 1 32.33 -20.92 -15.63
CA VAL A 1 32.00 -19.84 -16.58
C VAL A 1 30.56 -19.49 -16.26
N ILE A 2 30.28 -18.25 -15.86
CA ILE A 2 28.90 -17.81 -15.59
C ILE A 2 28.26 -17.56 -16.95
N GLU A 3 27.13 -18.19 -17.24
CA GLU A 3 26.41 -17.96 -18.49
C GLU A 3 25.82 -16.54 -18.47
N ILE A 4 25.72 -15.89 -19.63
CA ILE A 4 25.18 -14.52 -19.75
C ILE A 4 23.76 -14.43 -19.16
N GLU A 5 23.00 -15.53 -19.24
CA GLU A 5 21.64 -15.65 -18.72
C GLU A 5 21.59 -15.59 -17.19
N ASP A 6 22.55 -16.23 -16.51
CA ASP A 6 22.67 -16.20 -15.05
C ASP A 6 23.01 -14.78 -14.57
N LEU A 7 23.90 -14.09 -15.31
CA LEU A 7 24.27 -12.71 -14.99
C LEU A 7 23.08 -11.77 -15.14
N LEU A 8 22.29 -11.90 -16.21
CA LEU A 8 21.10 -11.08 -16.43
C LEU A 8 20.05 -11.31 -15.34
N SER A 9 19.81 -12.57 -14.97
CA SER A 9 18.88 -12.95 -13.90
C SER A 9 19.30 -12.36 -12.55
N LEU A 10 20.60 -12.43 -12.23
CA LEU A 10 21.15 -11.84 -11.02
C LEU A 10 21.01 -10.31 -11.00
N ILE A 11 21.31 -9.64 -12.11
CA ILE A 11 21.15 -8.18 -12.25
C ILE A 11 19.69 -7.79 -12.06
N TRP A 12 18.75 -8.53 -12.67
CA TRP A 12 17.32 -8.26 -12.55
C TRP A 12 16.83 -8.44 -11.11
N ALA A 13 17.19 -9.54 -10.45
CA ALA A 13 16.84 -9.79 -9.05
C ALA A 13 17.42 -8.70 -8.12
N ALA A 14 18.69 -8.32 -8.33
CA ALA A 14 19.33 -7.24 -7.57
C ALA A 14 18.64 -5.89 -7.79
N PHE A 15 18.22 -5.60 -9.03
CA PHE A 15 17.47 -4.39 -9.37
C PHE A 15 16.12 -4.33 -8.63
N LEU A 16 15.35 -5.43 -8.63
CA LEU A 16 14.08 -5.52 -7.91
C LEU A 16 14.26 -5.36 -6.40
N LEU A 17 15.27 -6.03 -5.83
CA LEU A 17 15.61 -5.94 -4.42
C LEU A 17 16.00 -4.51 -4.03
N LEU A 18 16.88 -3.87 -4.81
CA LEU A 18 17.31 -2.51 -4.56
C LEU A 18 16.13 -1.53 -4.63
N GLY A 19 15.26 -1.68 -5.63
CA GLY A 19 14.04 -0.88 -5.76
C GLY A 19 13.12 -1.00 -4.54
N MET A 20 12.93 -2.22 -4.04
CA MET A 20 12.15 -2.49 -2.82
C MET A 20 12.80 -1.82 -1.59
N LEU A 21 14.11 -2.01 -1.39
CA LEU A 21 14.84 -1.47 -0.24
C LEU A 21 14.88 0.06 -0.24
N VAL A 22 15.12 0.69 -1.40
CA VAL A 22 15.11 2.15 -1.54
C VAL A 22 13.72 2.71 -1.23
N SER A 23 12.67 2.08 -1.74
CA SER A 23 11.28 2.50 -1.50
C SER A 23 10.90 2.36 -0.03
N LEU A 24 11.30 1.24 0.61
CA LEU A 24 11.07 1.00 2.04
C LEU A 24 11.84 1.99 2.91
N ALA A 25 13.12 2.22 2.63
CA ALA A 25 13.94 3.19 3.35
C ALA A 25 13.36 4.60 3.25
N TRP A 26 12.86 4.99 2.07
CA TRP A 26 12.18 6.26 1.89
C TRP A 26 10.90 6.37 2.73
N LEU A 27 10.07 5.31 2.75
CA LEU A 27 8.85 5.26 3.57
C LEU A 27 9.19 5.39 5.06
N LEU A 28 10.20 4.67 5.54
CA LEU A 28 10.67 4.73 6.93
C LEU A 28 11.17 6.14 7.28
N LEU A 29 12.07 6.71 6.46
CA LEU A 29 12.59 8.06 6.66
C LEU A 29 11.48 9.10 6.72
N ARG A 30 10.44 8.95 5.89
CA ARG A 30 9.29 9.82 5.92
C ARG A 30 8.48 9.68 7.21
N GLN A 31 8.21 8.46 7.67
CA GLN A 31 7.51 8.23 8.95
C GLN A 31 8.29 8.87 10.11
N PHE A 32 9.62 8.76 10.12
CA PHE A 32 10.45 9.42 11.12
C PHE A 32 10.42 10.95 11.01
N ARG A 33 10.39 11.52 9.81
CA ARG A 33 10.28 12.97 9.62
C ARG A 33 8.93 13.52 10.08
N LEU A 34 7.84 12.78 9.85
CA LEU A 34 6.49 13.18 10.28
C LEU A 34 6.29 13.13 11.80
N ARG A 35 7.15 12.44 12.55
CA ARG A 35 7.14 12.49 14.02
C ARG A 35 7.68 13.81 14.58
N LYS A 36 8.42 14.60 13.79
CA LYS A 36 8.87 15.92 14.25
C LYS A 36 7.71 16.92 14.11
N PRO A 37 7.43 17.75 15.14
CA PRO A 37 6.38 18.75 15.03
C PRO A 37 6.65 19.66 13.83
N PRO A 38 5.63 19.97 13.02
CA PRO A 38 5.82 20.72 11.79
C PRO A 38 6.37 22.12 12.12
N PRO A 39 7.48 22.56 11.51
CA PRO A 39 7.86 23.97 11.56
C PRO A 39 6.76 24.78 10.86
N THR A 40 6.34 25.86 11.48
CA THR A 40 5.07 26.58 11.25
C THR A 40 4.84 27.18 9.85
N ILE A 41 5.74 26.99 8.87
CA ILE A 41 5.83 27.85 7.68
C ILE A 41 5.80 27.13 6.32
N GLU A 42 6.00 25.80 6.22
CA GLU A 42 6.00 25.16 4.88
C GLU A 42 4.64 24.59 4.45
N ARG A 43 3.85 25.43 3.77
CA ARG A 43 2.71 25.05 2.90
C ARG A 43 3.18 24.30 1.64
N HIS A 44 4.01 23.26 1.77
CA HIS A 44 4.34 22.43 0.62
C HIS A 44 3.26 21.39 0.34
N SER A 45 2.85 21.32 -0.94
CA SER A 45 1.58 20.76 -1.39
C SER A 45 1.29 19.33 -0.89
N PRO A 46 0.20 19.11 -0.13
CA PRO A 46 -0.14 17.79 0.42
C PRO A 46 -0.41 16.72 -0.66
N LEU A 47 -0.69 17.15 -1.90
CA LEU A 47 -0.96 16.29 -3.04
C LEU A 47 0.28 15.53 -3.55
N LEU A 48 1.43 16.21 -3.70
CA LEU A 48 2.65 15.58 -4.20
C LEU A 48 3.13 14.49 -3.22
N SER A 49 2.97 14.76 -1.93
CA SER A 49 3.29 13.85 -0.84
C SER A 49 2.44 12.57 -0.87
N LYS A 50 1.13 12.68 -1.16
CA LYS A 50 0.24 11.51 -1.30
C LYS A 50 0.59 10.66 -2.53
N ARG A 51 0.85 11.29 -3.68
CA ARG A 51 1.24 10.58 -4.91
C ARG A 51 2.53 9.77 -4.71
N ASN A 52 3.53 10.36 -4.07
CA ASN A 52 4.80 9.69 -3.83
C ASN A 52 4.63 8.51 -2.84
N THR A 53 3.78 8.62 -1.80
CA THR A 53 3.48 7.46 -0.95
C THR A 53 2.87 6.33 -1.75
N PHE A 54 1.89 6.67 -2.60
CA PHE A 54 1.16 5.69 -3.40
C PHE A 54 2.12 4.91 -4.30
N ILE A 55 3.00 5.61 -5.04
CA ILE A 55 3.97 4.98 -5.94
C ILE A 55 4.95 4.10 -5.15
N MET A 56 5.50 4.61 -4.05
CA MET A 56 6.49 3.85 -3.26
C MET A 56 5.89 2.59 -2.64
N LEU A 57 4.67 2.67 -2.09
CA LEU A 57 3.96 1.50 -1.59
C LEU A 57 3.66 0.50 -2.71
N LEU A 58 3.26 0.99 -3.89
CA LEU A 58 2.99 0.15 -5.04
C LEU A 58 4.27 -0.59 -5.49
N VAL A 59 5.41 0.10 -5.55
CA VAL A 59 6.70 -0.52 -5.87
C VAL A 59 7.07 -1.60 -4.86
N VAL A 60 6.98 -1.32 -3.54
CA VAL A 60 7.31 -2.32 -2.51
C VAL A 60 6.41 -3.55 -2.65
N GLN A 61 5.09 -3.37 -2.73
CA GLN A 61 4.15 -4.49 -2.83
C GLN A 61 4.36 -5.33 -4.09
N VAL A 62 4.48 -4.67 -5.23
CA VAL A 62 4.65 -5.34 -6.52
C VAL A 62 5.97 -6.08 -6.60
N THR A 63 7.07 -5.48 -6.09
CA THR A 63 8.38 -6.16 -6.08
C THR A 63 8.39 -7.33 -5.09
N SER A 64 7.80 -7.18 -3.89
CA SER A 64 7.68 -8.29 -2.93
C SER A 64 6.89 -9.47 -3.52
N ASN A 65 5.73 -9.21 -4.15
CA ASN A 65 4.88 -10.26 -4.73
C ASN A 65 5.55 -11.03 -5.88
N VAL A 66 6.55 -10.43 -6.54
CA VAL A 66 7.31 -11.08 -7.62
C VAL A 66 8.55 -11.80 -7.08
N LEU A 67 9.20 -11.23 -6.06
CA LEU A 67 10.36 -11.85 -5.42
C LEU A 67 9.99 -13.09 -4.61
N ASP A 68 8.80 -13.14 -4.02
CA ASP A 68 8.30 -14.25 -3.20
C ASP A 68 8.25 -15.62 -3.94
N PRO A 69 7.59 -15.75 -5.10
CA PRO A 69 7.64 -17.00 -5.88
C PRO A 69 9.04 -17.26 -6.47
N THR A 70 9.82 -16.21 -6.73
CA THR A 70 11.19 -16.34 -7.24
C THR A 70 12.11 -16.98 -6.19
N SER A 71 12.06 -16.51 -4.94
CA SER A 71 12.79 -17.11 -3.81
C SER A 71 12.32 -18.54 -3.56
N SER A 72 11.01 -18.79 -3.58
CA SER A 72 10.46 -20.15 -3.43
C SER A 72 11.03 -21.14 -4.45
N LYS A 73 11.18 -20.70 -5.72
CA LYS A 73 11.80 -21.52 -6.77
C LYS A 73 13.28 -21.75 -6.53
N ILE A 74 14.02 -20.70 -6.16
CA ILE A 74 15.45 -20.78 -5.82
C ILE A 74 15.66 -21.77 -4.66
N MET A 75 14.81 -21.72 -3.63
CA MET A 75 14.87 -22.60 -2.47
C MET A 75 14.82 -24.09 -2.86
N LEU A 76 13.97 -24.44 -3.83
CA LEU A 76 13.86 -25.81 -4.35
C LEU A 76 15.14 -26.25 -5.07
N ASP A 77 15.72 -25.37 -5.89
CA ASP A 77 16.91 -25.67 -6.67
C ASP A 77 18.17 -25.80 -5.80
N ILE A 78 18.26 -25.06 -4.69
CA ILE A 78 19.42 -25.06 -3.79
C ILE A 78 19.26 -25.95 -2.55
N ALA A 79 18.19 -26.74 -2.44
CA ALA A 79 17.87 -27.54 -1.26
C ALA A 79 19.01 -28.46 -0.80
N GLY A 80 19.88 -28.91 -1.72
CA GLY A 80 21.07 -29.72 -1.40
C GLY A 80 22.24 -28.96 -0.75
N ASN A 81 22.28 -27.63 -0.82
CA ASN A 81 23.39 -26.82 -0.31
C ASN A 81 22.95 -25.96 0.90
N LYS A 82 23.20 -26.48 2.10
CA LYS A 82 22.81 -25.86 3.39
C LYS A 82 23.24 -24.39 3.53
N LYS A 83 24.40 -23.99 2.98
CA LYS A 83 24.90 -22.61 3.09
C LYS A 83 24.09 -21.64 2.24
N LEU A 84 23.76 -22.03 1.01
CA LEU A 84 22.94 -21.19 0.12
C LEU A 84 21.49 -21.13 0.61
N LEU A 85 20.97 -22.25 1.11
CA LEU A 85 19.62 -22.33 1.69
C LEU A 85 19.43 -21.33 2.84
N MET A 86 20.41 -21.22 3.75
CA MET A 86 20.35 -20.24 4.84
C MET A 86 20.28 -18.79 4.34
N GLY A 87 21.00 -18.48 3.26
CA GLY A 87 20.96 -17.16 2.63
C GLY A 87 19.59 -16.83 2.05
N ASP A 88 18.97 -17.78 1.35
CA ASP A 88 17.64 -17.62 0.76
C ASP A 88 16.54 -17.49 1.84
N ILE A 89 16.62 -18.25 2.94
CA ILE A 89 15.69 -18.08 4.08
C ILE A 89 15.76 -16.67 4.66
N VAL A 90 16.97 -16.12 4.85
CA VAL A 90 17.15 -14.75 5.33
C VAL A 90 16.58 -13.75 4.33
N PHE A 91 16.83 -13.95 3.04
CA PHE A 91 16.31 -13.13 1.96
C PHE A 91 14.76 -13.12 1.92
N TYR A 92 14.14 -14.29 1.94
CA TYR A 92 12.69 -14.48 2.00
C TYR A 92 12.07 -13.78 3.22
N THR A 93 12.71 -13.92 4.38
CA THR A 93 12.27 -13.29 5.62
C THR A 93 12.26 -11.76 5.51
N LEU A 94 13.31 -11.19 4.90
CA LEU A 94 13.38 -9.73 4.67
C LEU A 94 12.30 -9.22 3.72
N ILE A 95 12.01 -9.95 2.64
CA ILE A 95 10.91 -9.63 1.71
C ILE A 95 9.57 -9.66 2.46
N THR A 96 9.33 -10.70 3.25
CA THR A 96 8.09 -10.88 4.00
C THR A 96 7.88 -9.73 5.01
N ILE A 97 8.92 -9.36 5.77
CA ILE A 97 8.85 -8.24 6.72
C ILE A 97 8.56 -6.92 6.00
N ALA A 98 9.23 -6.66 4.87
CA ALA A 98 9.00 -5.46 4.06
C ALA A 98 7.56 -5.39 3.52
N SER A 99 7.03 -6.53 3.05
CA SER A 99 5.66 -6.66 2.56
C SER A 99 4.64 -6.39 3.67
N ILE A 100 4.78 -7.04 4.84
CA ILE A 100 3.90 -6.83 6.00
C ILE A 100 3.87 -5.36 6.41
N TYR A 101 5.04 -4.72 6.50
CA TYR A 101 5.13 -3.30 6.81
C TYR A 101 4.41 -2.44 5.76
N ALA A 102 4.62 -2.72 4.48
CA ALA A 102 3.96 -2.00 3.40
C ALA A 102 2.44 -2.18 3.43
N VAL A 103 1.92 -3.37 3.74
CA VAL A 103 0.47 -3.63 3.89
C VAL A 103 -0.11 -2.77 5.01
N PHE A 104 0.58 -2.69 6.15
CA PHE A 104 0.15 -1.88 7.29
C PHE A 104 0.11 -0.38 6.96
N VAL A 105 1.12 0.14 6.27
CA VAL A 105 1.13 1.54 5.85
C VAL A 105 0.09 1.79 4.76
N GLN A 106 -0.10 0.83 3.84
CA GLN A 106 -1.09 0.91 2.78
C GLN A 106 -2.51 1.02 3.34
N SER A 107 -2.88 0.23 4.36
CA SER A 107 -4.25 0.22 4.91
C SER A 107 -4.69 1.59 5.44
N THR A 108 -3.74 2.44 5.84
CA THR A 108 -4.00 3.76 6.42
C THR A 108 -3.70 4.94 5.48
N SER A 109 -2.80 4.76 4.50
CA SER A 109 -2.22 5.88 3.75
C SER A 109 -2.76 6.05 2.32
N VAL A 110 -3.45 5.05 1.76
CA VAL A 110 -3.92 5.08 0.36
C VAL A 110 -5.38 4.66 0.24
N ASN A 111 -6.04 5.16 -0.81
CA ASN A 111 -7.39 4.70 -1.16
C ASN A 111 -7.31 3.28 -1.78
N GLN A 112 -7.85 2.29 -1.06
CA GLN A 112 -7.82 0.89 -1.48
C GLN A 112 -8.55 0.65 -2.81
N SER A 113 -9.60 1.42 -3.11
CA SER A 113 -10.39 1.25 -4.36
C SER A 113 -9.54 1.44 -5.62
N LEU A 114 -8.53 2.30 -5.53
CA LEU A 114 -7.59 2.60 -6.60
C LEU A 114 -6.30 1.79 -6.48
N PHE A 115 -5.82 1.59 -5.26
CA PHE A 115 -4.53 0.95 -5.03
C PHE A 115 -4.54 -0.54 -5.39
N VAL A 116 -5.56 -1.30 -4.95
CA VAL A 116 -5.65 -2.74 -5.19
C VAL A 116 -5.62 -3.10 -6.69
N PRO A 117 -6.45 -2.51 -7.57
CA PRO A 117 -6.41 -2.83 -9.00
C PRO A 117 -5.10 -2.39 -9.66
N ALA A 118 -4.51 -1.26 -9.24
CA ALA A 118 -3.21 -0.81 -9.75
C ALA A 118 -2.08 -1.76 -9.34
N MET A 119 -2.06 -2.20 -8.08
CA MET A 119 -1.12 -3.20 -7.57
C MET A 119 -1.27 -4.52 -8.32
N GLY A 120 -2.50 -5.00 -8.54
CA GLY A 120 -2.78 -6.22 -9.28
C GLY A 120 -2.25 -6.16 -10.72
N ALA A 121 -2.55 -5.08 -11.45
CA ALA A 121 -2.06 -4.89 -12.81
C ALA A 121 -0.53 -4.82 -12.87
N ALA A 122 0.09 -4.04 -11.98
CA ALA A 122 1.55 -3.91 -11.93
C ALA A 122 2.24 -5.23 -11.53
N THR A 123 1.66 -5.99 -10.60
CA THR A 123 2.16 -7.31 -10.19
C THR A 123 2.13 -8.28 -11.35
N VAL A 124 1.01 -8.34 -12.09
CA VAL A 124 0.89 -9.18 -13.27
C VAL A 124 1.95 -8.80 -14.31
N ILE A 125 2.10 -7.52 -14.65
CA ILE A 125 3.10 -7.08 -15.63
C ILE A 125 4.51 -7.45 -15.19
N LEU A 126 4.87 -7.11 -13.96
CA LEU A 126 6.22 -7.34 -13.46
C LEU A 126 6.53 -8.84 -13.30
N ASN A 127 5.55 -9.64 -12.87
CA ASN A 127 5.71 -11.09 -12.76
C ASN A 127 5.96 -11.75 -14.13
N ASN A 128 5.21 -11.34 -15.17
CA ASN A 128 5.43 -11.85 -16.52
C ASN A 128 6.79 -11.44 -17.08
N LEU A 129 7.24 -10.20 -16.84
CA LEU A 129 8.60 -9.76 -17.20
C LEU A 129 9.67 -10.60 -16.47
N THR A 130 9.48 -10.86 -15.19
CA THR A 130 10.38 -11.69 -14.39
C THR A 130 10.39 -13.15 -14.86
N GLY A 131 9.25 -13.72 -15.26
CA GLY A 131 9.20 -15.06 -15.85
C GLY A 131 9.97 -15.15 -17.17
N ILE A 132 9.86 -14.13 -18.02
CA ILE A 132 10.63 -14.08 -19.28
C ILE A 132 12.14 -13.94 -19.01
N ILE A 133 12.54 -13.08 -18.07
CA ILE A 133 13.95 -12.74 -17.82
C ILE A 133 14.65 -13.79 -16.94
N ILE A 134 14.06 -14.16 -15.80
CA ILE A 134 14.67 -15.09 -14.84
C ILE A 134 14.33 -16.54 -15.19
N TRP A 135 13.06 -16.82 -15.52
CA TRP A 135 12.61 -18.22 -15.69
C TRP A 135 12.76 -18.74 -17.12
N ASN A 136 13.29 -17.91 -18.02
CA ASN A 136 13.45 -18.24 -19.43
C ASN A 136 12.14 -18.73 -20.07
N ASP A 137 10.99 -18.16 -19.66
CA ASP A 137 9.68 -18.55 -20.16
C ASP A 137 9.58 -18.47 -21.70
N TYR A 138 10.43 -17.65 -22.33
CA TYR A 138 10.52 -17.55 -23.79
C TYR A 138 10.85 -18.87 -24.49
N ARG A 139 11.48 -19.84 -23.79
CA ARG A 139 11.76 -21.19 -24.32
C ARG A 139 10.57 -22.14 -24.15
N THR A 140 9.71 -21.90 -23.17
CA THR A 140 8.60 -22.78 -22.78
C THR A 140 7.29 -22.37 -23.47
N VAL A 141 7.10 -21.08 -23.72
CA VAL A 141 5.88 -20.53 -24.34
C VAL A 141 5.79 -20.97 -25.81
N LYS A 142 4.83 -21.84 -26.12
CA LYS A 142 4.58 -22.33 -27.48
C LYS A 142 3.83 -21.33 -28.37
N SER A 143 3.04 -20.43 -27.76
CA SER A 143 2.24 -19.43 -28.48
C SER A 143 2.23 -18.10 -27.73
N TRP A 144 2.94 -17.12 -28.32
CA TRP A 144 3.02 -15.76 -27.78
C TRP A 144 1.68 -15.01 -27.89
N SER A 145 0.90 -15.25 -28.94
CA SER A 145 -0.41 -14.61 -29.09
C SER A 145 -1.38 -15.03 -27.97
N GLY A 146 -1.40 -16.32 -27.62
CA GLY A 146 -2.17 -16.82 -26.48
C GLY A 146 -1.70 -16.20 -25.15
N TYR A 147 -0.38 -16.11 -24.96
CA TYR A 147 0.21 -15.49 -23.77
C TYR A 147 -0.20 -14.03 -23.62
N PHE A 148 -0.08 -13.23 -24.68
CA PHE A 148 -0.52 -11.82 -24.68
C PHE A 148 -2.03 -11.66 -24.48
N LEU A 149 -2.84 -12.55 -25.06
CA LEU A 149 -4.29 -12.50 -24.88
C LEU A 149 -4.70 -12.74 -23.42
N VAL A 150 -4.10 -13.73 -22.76
CA VAL A 150 -4.35 -14.00 -21.33
C VAL A 150 -3.90 -12.82 -20.47
N LEU A 151 -2.72 -12.26 -20.76
CA LEU A 151 -2.22 -11.08 -20.08
C LEU A 151 -3.19 -9.90 -20.22
N ALA A 152 -3.68 -9.64 -21.44
CA ALA A 152 -4.65 -8.59 -21.70
C ALA A 152 -5.97 -8.83 -20.94
N MET A 153 -6.49 -10.06 -20.91
CA MET A 153 -7.69 -10.39 -20.15
C MET A 153 -7.52 -10.15 -18.65
N LEU A 154 -6.38 -10.52 -18.06
CA LEU A 154 -6.09 -10.25 -16.65
C LEU A 154 -6.02 -8.75 -16.35
N LEU A 155 -5.39 -7.98 -17.24
CA LEU A 155 -5.30 -6.52 -17.10
C LEU A 155 -6.66 -5.84 -17.25
N ILE A 156 -7.49 -6.28 -18.20
CA ILE A 156 -8.86 -5.79 -18.38
C ILE A 156 -9.70 -6.12 -17.15
N GLY A 157 -9.61 -7.35 -16.61
CA GLY A 157 -10.30 -7.73 -15.37
C GLY A 157 -9.95 -6.83 -14.19
N ASN A 158 -8.67 -6.55 -13.99
CA ASN A 158 -8.20 -5.62 -12.95
C ASN A 158 -8.70 -4.19 -13.18
N LEU A 159 -8.70 -3.72 -14.44
CA LEU A 159 -9.22 -2.39 -14.79
C LEU A 159 -10.72 -2.27 -14.48
N ILE A 160 -11.52 -3.26 -14.87
CA ILE A 160 -12.95 -3.30 -14.62
C ILE A 160 -13.22 -3.28 -13.11
N MET A 161 -12.48 -4.08 -12.32
CA MET A 161 -12.61 -4.04 -10.86
C MET A 161 -12.34 -2.65 -10.29
N GLY A 162 -11.33 -1.94 -10.80
CA GLY A 162 -11.07 -0.55 -10.40
C GLY A 162 -12.20 0.41 -10.78
N LEU A 163 -12.77 0.28 -11.98
CA LEU A 163 -13.90 1.09 -12.44
C LEU A 163 -15.15 0.84 -11.59
N VAL A 164 -15.49 -0.42 -11.31
CA VAL A 164 -16.63 -0.79 -10.47
C VAL A 164 -16.45 -0.29 -9.03
N SER A 165 -15.23 -0.42 -8.49
CA SER A 165 -14.92 0.06 -7.13
C SER A 165 -15.06 1.58 -7.01
N ASN A 166 -14.61 2.33 -8.02
CA ASN A 166 -14.75 3.80 -8.03
C ASN A 166 -16.18 4.27 -8.40
N GLY A 167 -16.91 3.51 -9.21
CA GLY A 167 -18.27 3.82 -9.64
C GLY A 167 -19.27 3.89 -8.48
N LYS A 168 -19.06 3.10 -7.42
CA LYS A 168 -19.88 3.16 -6.19
C LYS A 168 -19.68 4.46 -5.38
N GLY A 169 -18.62 5.23 -5.64
CA GLY A 169 -18.41 6.57 -5.08
C GLY A 169 -19.12 7.69 -5.84
N SER A 170 -19.54 7.47 -7.09
CA SER A 170 -20.22 8.49 -7.91
C SER A 170 -21.71 8.65 -7.58
N CYS A 171 -22.32 7.69 -6.89
CA CYS A 171 -23.70 7.85 -6.40
C CYS A 171 -23.79 8.77 -5.17
N LYS A 172 -22.66 9.16 -4.54
CA LYS A 172 -22.64 10.06 -3.38
C LYS A 172 -22.48 11.55 -3.74
N ILE A 173 -22.14 11.88 -4.99
CA ILE A 173 -22.02 13.29 -5.44
C ILE A 173 -23.32 13.77 -6.13
N LEU A 174 -24.20 12.87 -6.58
CA LEU A 174 -25.53 13.24 -7.08
C LEU A 174 -26.58 13.39 -5.96
N ALA A 175 -26.31 12.90 -4.75
CA ALA A 175 -27.20 13.05 -3.59
C ALA A 175 -27.19 14.45 -2.94
N TYR A 176 -26.44 15.42 -3.49
CA TYR A 176 -26.53 16.83 -3.08
C TYR A 176 -27.34 17.70 -4.07
N GLY A 177 -28.01 17.11 -5.07
CA GLY A 177 -28.76 17.90 -6.05
C GLY A 177 -29.77 17.18 -6.93
N GLY A 178 -30.23 15.97 -6.58
CA GLY A 178 -31.29 15.32 -7.33
C GLY A 178 -31.63 13.95 -6.79
N GLU A 179 -32.91 13.77 -6.43
CA GLU A 179 -33.53 12.53 -6.00
C GLU A 179 -33.18 11.36 -6.94
N CYS A 180 -32.36 10.42 -6.47
CA CYS A 180 -32.44 9.04 -6.94
C CYS A 180 -33.70 8.44 -6.31
N ASN A 181 -34.83 8.60 -6.99
CA ASN A 181 -36.07 7.93 -6.60
C ASN A 181 -35.87 6.42 -6.62
N ASP A 182 -36.10 5.84 -5.44
CA ASP A 182 -35.99 4.43 -5.11
C ASP A 182 -36.84 3.53 -6.01
N ALA A 183 -36.22 2.44 -6.44
CA ALA A 183 -36.92 1.17 -6.60
C ALA A 183 -36.54 0.29 -5.40
N GLY A 184 -37.38 0.31 -4.35
CA GLY A 184 -37.33 -0.70 -3.28
C GLY A 184 -37.43 -0.14 -1.87
N HIS A 185 -38.66 0.19 -1.45
CA HIS A 185 -39.04 0.41 -0.06
C HIS A 185 -38.44 -0.65 0.88
N ILE A 186 -37.52 -0.22 1.75
CA ILE A 186 -37.34 -0.79 3.09
C ILE A 186 -37.42 0.39 4.05
N GLU A 187 -38.55 0.51 4.74
CA GLU A 187 -38.68 1.40 5.88
C GLU A 187 -37.75 0.92 7.00
N THR A 188 -36.69 1.66 7.24
CA THR A 188 -36.06 1.72 8.56
C THR A 188 -35.98 3.17 8.99
N SER A 189 -37.00 3.58 9.73
CA SER A 189 -36.98 4.77 10.59
C SER A 189 -35.85 4.61 11.61
N GLY A 190 -34.83 5.46 11.49
CA GLY A 190 -33.71 5.54 12.42
C GLY A 190 -32.78 6.66 11.98
N ASP A 191 -32.98 7.84 12.57
CA ASP A 191 -32.10 9.01 12.45
C ASP A 191 -30.64 8.61 12.69
N VAL A 192 -29.83 8.63 11.63
CA VAL A 192 -28.37 8.56 11.70
C VAL A 192 -27.83 9.88 11.14
N GLY A 193 -28.30 10.98 11.74
CA GLY A 193 -27.93 12.35 11.41
C GLY A 193 -26.86 12.96 12.33
N ASP A 194 -26.70 12.47 13.57
CA ASP A 194 -25.97 13.25 14.60
C ASP A 194 -24.73 12.59 15.25
N LEU A 195 -24.36 11.35 14.87
CA LEU A 195 -23.30 10.66 15.61
C LEU A 195 -21.87 11.21 15.42
N ASN A 196 -21.61 12.00 14.37
CA ASN A 196 -20.28 12.59 14.14
C ASN A 196 -20.13 13.99 14.75
N THR A 197 -21.23 14.64 15.13
CA THR A 197 -21.19 15.94 15.81
C THR A 197 -21.12 15.75 17.33
N GLU A 198 -21.78 14.71 17.86
CA GLU A 198 -21.73 14.38 19.29
C GLU A 198 -20.35 13.89 19.74
N LEU A 199 -19.66 13.06 18.94
CA LEU A 199 -18.33 12.54 19.29
C LEU A 199 -17.22 13.62 19.22
N LEU A 200 -17.42 14.68 18.44
CA LEU A 200 -16.52 15.84 18.41
C LEU A 200 -16.86 16.86 19.50
N ALA A 201 -18.11 16.93 19.95
CA ALA A 201 -18.50 17.74 21.10
C ALA A 201 -18.05 17.13 22.43
N GLU A 202 -18.08 15.79 22.57
CA GLU A 202 -17.63 15.10 23.79
C GLU A 202 -16.11 15.16 23.98
N TYR A 203 -15.32 15.17 22.89
CA TYR A 203 -13.86 15.28 22.98
C TYR A 203 -13.37 16.69 23.40
N ASP A 204 -14.10 17.76 23.04
CA ASP A 204 -13.70 19.14 23.35
C ASP A 204 -14.05 19.52 24.81
N ASP A 205 -15.05 18.86 25.42
CA ASP A 205 -15.49 19.14 26.80
C ASP A 205 -14.59 18.47 27.86
N ASP A 206 -14.08 17.27 27.58
CA ASP A 206 -13.10 16.60 28.46
C ASP A 206 -11.74 17.31 28.48
N GLN A 207 -11.35 17.92 27.36
CA GLN A 207 -10.10 18.67 27.27
C GLN A 207 -10.16 20.01 28.04
N ARG A 208 -11.34 20.67 28.09
CA ARG A 208 -11.57 21.85 28.95
C ARG A 208 -11.59 21.51 30.44
N ARG A 209 -12.08 20.34 30.83
CA ARG A 209 -12.08 19.93 32.25
C ARG A 209 -10.67 19.67 32.79
N ALA A 210 -9.80 19.05 31.98
CA ALA A 210 -8.41 18.81 32.38
C ALA A 210 -7.60 20.10 32.60
N ASP A 211 -7.86 21.14 31.79
CA ASP A 211 -7.15 22.42 31.92
C ASP A 211 -7.65 23.27 33.10
N THR A 212 -8.88 23.06 33.56
CA THR A 212 -9.46 23.84 34.67
C THR A 212 -9.04 23.34 36.05
N GLU A 213 -8.69 22.05 36.21
CA GLU A 213 -8.24 21.48 37.49
C GLU A 213 -6.75 21.71 37.80
N SER A 214 -5.96 22.21 36.85
CA SER A 214 -4.51 22.37 37.02
C SER A 214 -4.07 23.78 37.44
N ILE A 215 -4.98 24.66 37.88
CA ILE A 215 -4.61 25.96 38.45
C ILE A 215 -4.37 25.80 39.97
N PRO A 216 -3.10 25.73 40.44
CA PRO A 216 -2.83 25.74 41.88
C PRO A 216 -3.27 27.08 42.48
N LYS A 217 -4.09 27.00 43.53
CA LYS A 217 -4.43 28.11 44.42
C LYS A 217 -3.15 28.62 45.09
N LEU A 218 -2.50 29.59 44.47
CA LEU A 218 -1.27 30.23 44.93
C LEU A 218 -1.54 31.69 45.30
N PHE A 219 -2.60 31.98 46.06
CA PHE A 219 -2.80 33.29 46.68
C PHE A 219 -3.81 33.18 47.83
N GLU A 220 -3.33 32.86 49.03
CA GLU A 220 -4.01 33.23 50.29
C GLU A 220 -3.04 33.04 51.47
N SER A 221 -2.19 34.05 51.71
CA SER A 221 -1.67 34.36 53.05
C SER A 221 -1.02 35.75 53.05
N GLU A 222 -1.85 36.80 53.15
CA GLU A 222 -1.41 38.10 53.63
C GLU A 222 -2.50 38.67 54.53
N SER A 223 -2.10 39.23 55.69
CA SER A 223 -2.88 39.62 56.89
C SER A 223 -3.31 38.43 57.76
N THR A 224 -2.95 38.33 59.04
CA THR A 224 -2.77 39.34 60.10
C THR A 224 -1.86 38.78 61.20
#